data_AF-A0A554K510-F1
#
_entry.id   AF-A0A554K510-F1
#
_cell.length_a   1.000
_cell.length_b   1.000
_cell.length_c   1.000
_cell.angle_alpha   90.00
_cell.angle_beta   90.00
_cell.angle_gamma   90.00
#
_symmetry.space_group_name_H-M   'P 1'
#
loop_
_entity.id
_entity.type
_entity.pdbx_description
1 polymer ?
#
loop_
_entity_poly.entity_id
_entity_poly.type
_entity_poly.pdbx_seq_one_letter_code
_entity_poly.pdbx_strand_id
1 'polypeptide(L)'
;MDIMSPREVLLEEFRNFFDRVVELLPNTFSRESVVRQLTEAFEKERAEFGKFCDEMESRLRDHNEQEFEVQIVAIFTRFQREAKSIALIGLMADYQAKLLDSDYDDATKH
;
A
#
# COMPACT_ATOMS: atom_id res chain seq x y z
N MET A 1 10.49 29.67 5.05
CA MET A 1 9.91 28.39 4.62
C MET A 1 11.08 27.46 4.41
N ASP A 2 11.24 26.44 5.25
CA ASP A 2 12.21 25.38 4.97
C ASP A 2 11.73 24.63 3.73
N ILE A 3 12.61 24.50 2.74
CA ILE A 3 12.33 23.76 1.52
C ILE A 3 12.51 22.27 1.87
N MET A 4 11.42 21.51 1.80
CA MET A 4 11.47 20.06 1.98
C MET A 4 12.33 19.42 0.88
N SER A 5 13.15 18.46 1.25
CA SER A 5 13.90 17.64 0.31
C SER A 5 12.95 16.79 -0.55
N PRO A 6 13.35 16.42 -1.79
CA PRO A 6 12.56 15.50 -2.62
C PRO A 6 12.21 14.19 -1.91
N ARG A 7 13.09 13.72 -1.02
CA ARG A 7 12.85 12.56 -0.15
C ARG A 7 11.65 12.78 0.77
N GLU A 8 11.60 13.92 1.46
CA GLU A 8 10.50 14.26 2.37
C GLU A 8 9.18 14.36 1.63
N VAL A 9 9.17 15.03 0.47
CA VAL A 9 7.98 15.13 -0.39
C VAL A 9 7.47 13.74 -0.78
N LEU A 10 8.36 12.87 -1.25
CA LEU A 10 7.95 11.56 -1.74
C LEU A 10 7.51 10.61 -0.61
N LEU A 11 8.16 10.68 0.56
CA LEU A 11 7.72 9.93 1.75
C LEU A 11 6.36 10.41 2.26
N GLU A 12 6.09 11.71 2.20
CA GLU A 12 4.79 12.29 2.55
C GLU A 12 3.70 11.82 1.59
N GLU A 13 3.93 11.90 0.28
CA GLU A 13 2.99 11.38 -0.74
C GLU A 13 2.72 9.88 -0.57
N PHE A 14 3.76 9.10 -0.27
CA PHE A 14 3.64 7.67 -0.01
C PHE A 14 2.74 7.39 1.19
N ARG A 15 2.93 8.15 2.30
CA ARG A 15 2.09 8.06 3.50
C ARG A 15 0.65 8.48 3.22
N ASN A 16 0.45 9.60 2.53
CA ASN A 16 -0.89 10.09 2.17
C ASN A 16 -1.67 9.05 1.35
N PHE A 17 -0.99 8.35 0.44
CA PHE A 17 -1.61 7.27 -0.31
C PHE A 17 -2.00 6.08 0.59
N PHE A 18 -1.14 5.66 1.53
CA PHE A 18 -1.46 4.61 2.50
C PHE A 18 -2.67 4.98 3.37
N ASP A 19 -2.66 6.17 3.97
CA ASP A 19 -3.74 6.64 4.83
C ASP A 19 -5.08 6.63 4.06
N ARG A 20 -5.07 7.12 2.81
CA ARG A 20 -6.25 7.08 1.94
C ARG A 20 -6.72 5.66 1.61
N VAL A 21 -5.81 4.71 1.40
CA VAL A 21 -6.19 3.30 1.17
C VAL A 21 -6.87 2.73 2.42
N VAL A 22 -6.31 2.98 3.60
CA VAL A 22 -6.87 2.50 4.88
C VAL A 22 -8.24 3.13 5.16
N GLU A 23 -8.40 4.42 4.90
CA GLU A 23 -9.69 5.12 5.04
C GLU A 23 -10.78 4.53 4.13
N LEU A 24 -10.42 4.16 2.89
CA LEU A 24 -11.36 3.61 1.91
C LEU A 24 -11.71 2.14 2.14
N LEU A 25 -10.99 1.43 3.01
CA LEU A 25 -11.37 0.06 3.35
C LEU A 25 -12.78 0.06 3.97
N PRO A 26 -13.62 -0.94 3.69
CA PRO A 26 -14.89 -1.08 4.38
C PRO A 26 -14.68 -1.53 5.84
N ASN A 27 -15.68 -1.29 6.68
CA ASN A 27 -15.67 -1.78 8.05
C ASN A 27 -16.16 -3.23 8.09
N THR A 28 -15.24 -4.17 7.89
CA THR A 28 -15.52 -5.61 7.80
C THR A 28 -14.71 -6.41 8.80
N PHE A 29 -15.05 -7.70 8.95
CA PHE A 29 -14.32 -8.61 9.83
C PHE A 29 -12.84 -8.74 9.43
N SER A 30 -12.53 -8.79 8.14
CA SER A 30 -11.14 -8.91 7.66
C SER A 30 -10.33 -7.61 7.79
N ARG A 31 -10.97 -6.46 8.09
CA ARG A 31 -10.33 -5.13 8.05
C ARG A 31 -9.04 -5.07 8.84
N GLU A 32 -9.01 -5.58 10.08
CA GLU A 32 -7.82 -5.53 10.93
C GLU A 32 -6.63 -6.29 10.29
N SER A 33 -6.90 -7.47 9.74
CA SER A 33 -5.89 -8.27 9.03
C SER A 33 -5.40 -7.59 7.76
N VAL A 34 -6.30 -6.95 7.00
CA VAL A 34 -5.98 -6.19 5.79
C VAL A 34 -5.10 -4.99 6.14
N VAL A 35 -5.48 -4.20 7.16
CA VAL A 35 -4.70 -3.05 7.62
C VAL A 35 -3.32 -3.47 8.09
N ARG A 36 -3.20 -4.58 8.84
CA ARG A 36 -1.90 -5.11 9.27
C ARG A 36 -1.00 -5.45 8.07
N GLN A 37 -1.52 -6.20 7.10
CA GLN A 37 -0.76 -6.57 5.89
C GLN A 37 -0.38 -5.36 5.05
N LEU A 38 -1.28 -4.37 4.90
CA LEU A 38 -0.97 -3.11 4.22
C LEU A 38 0.13 -2.34 4.95
N THR A 39 0.12 -2.34 6.29
CA THR A 39 1.14 -1.68 7.11
C THR A 39 2.50 -2.36 6.93
N GLU A 40 2.54 -3.69 6.92
CA GLU A 40 3.76 -4.47 6.67
C GLU A 40 4.34 -4.19 5.26
N ALA A 41 3.49 -4.18 4.23
CA ALA A 41 3.89 -3.84 2.87
C ALA A 41 4.38 -2.38 2.76
N PHE A 42 3.70 -1.46 3.44
CA PHE A 42 4.08 -0.05 3.48
C PHE A 42 5.46 0.15 4.13
N GLU A 43 5.71 -0.42 5.31
CA GLU A 43 7.00 -0.26 6.00
C GLU A 43 8.16 -0.85 5.20
N LYS A 44 7.93 -1.98 4.51
CA LYS A 44 8.92 -2.58 3.61
C LYS A 44 9.26 -1.65 2.44
N GLU A 45 8.24 -1.17 1.73
CA GLU A 45 8.44 -0.26 0.58
C GLU A 45 9.02 1.09 1.03
N ARG A 46 8.61 1.63 2.19
CA ARG A 46 9.19 2.84 2.78
C ARG A 46 10.70 2.69 3.03
N ALA A 47 11.13 1.53 3.51
CA ALA A 47 12.55 1.25 3.73
C ALA A 47 13.34 1.12 2.42
N GLU A 48 12.77 0.46 1.40
CA GLU A 48 13.37 0.39 0.06
C GLU A 48 13.47 1.77 -0.59
N PHE A 49 12.42 2.58 -0.44
CA PHE A 49 12.37 3.95 -0.93
C PHE A 49 13.44 4.84 -0.27
N GLY A 50 13.61 4.71 1.05
CA GLY A 50 14.66 5.42 1.78
C GLY A 50 16.07 5.11 1.25
N LYS A 51 16.35 3.83 0.99
CA LYS A 51 17.63 3.39 0.39
C LYS A 51 17.81 3.93 -1.02
N PHE A 52 16.76 3.91 -1.84
CA PHE A 52 16.80 4.48 -3.18
C PHE A 52 17.13 5.98 -3.14
N CYS A 53 16.51 6.76 -2.25
CA CYS A 53 16.84 8.17 -2.06
C CYS A 53 18.31 8.36 -1.63
N ASP A 54 18.81 7.57 -0.68
CA ASP A 54 20.20 7.63 -0.22
C ASP A 54 21.19 7.33 -1.36
N GLU A 55 20.92 6.29 -2.16
CA GLU A 55 21.70 5.91 -3.33
C GLU A 55 21.67 7.00 -4.41
N MET A 56 20.51 7.62 -4.65
CA MET A 56 20.34 8.70 -5.61
C MET A 56 21.05 9.98 -5.17
N GLU A 57 20.94 10.39 -3.91
CA GLU A 57 21.69 11.53 -3.38
C GLU A 57 23.20 11.32 -3.52
N SER A 58 23.68 10.08 -3.40
CA SER A 58 25.09 9.74 -3.64
C SER A 58 25.48 9.79 -5.14
N ARG A 59 24.54 9.50 -6.05
CA ARG A 59 24.75 9.35 -7.50
C ARG A 59 24.39 10.59 -8.33
N LEU A 60 23.66 11.55 -7.77
CA LEU A 60 23.23 12.79 -8.44
C LEU A 60 24.39 13.71 -8.84
N ARG A 61 25.65 13.38 -8.51
CA ARG A 61 26.82 14.03 -9.13
C ARG A 61 27.09 13.55 -10.55
N ASP A 62 26.61 12.37 -10.94
CA ASP A 62 27.12 11.66 -12.11
C ASP A 62 26.13 11.36 -13.25
N HIS A 63 24.78 11.30 -13.12
CA HIS A 63 23.85 11.36 -14.29
C HIS A 63 22.32 11.28 -14.03
N ASN A 64 21.59 11.94 -14.96
CA ASN A 64 20.26 11.73 -15.56
C ASN A 64 18.99 11.61 -14.70
N GLU A 65 18.30 12.74 -14.49
CA GLU A 65 16.97 12.89 -13.85
C GLU A 65 15.90 11.95 -14.41
N GLN A 66 16.05 11.49 -15.65
CA GLN A 66 15.09 10.60 -16.32
C GLN A 66 15.10 9.16 -15.75
N GLU A 67 16.27 8.65 -15.34
CA GLU A 67 16.39 7.32 -14.74
C GLU A 67 15.80 7.31 -13.32
N PHE A 68 15.86 8.46 -12.64
CA PHE A 68 15.25 8.70 -11.34
C PHE A 68 13.72 8.65 -11.39
N GLU A 69 13.12 9.37 -12.36
CA GLU A 69 11.66 9.39 -12.53
C GLU A 69 11.11 7.98 -12.79
N VAL A 70 11.77 7.20 -13.66
CA VAL A 70 11.37 5.82 -13.98
C VAL A 70 11.39 4.91 -12.74
N GLN A 71 12.42 5.02 -11.90
CA GLN A 71 12.54 4.19 -10.71
C GLN A 71 11.52 4.55 -9.62
N ILE A 72 11.23 5.84 -9.42
CA ILE A 72 10.14 6.28 -8.53
C ILE A 72 8.80 5.70 -9.00
N VAL A 73 8.49 5.84 -10.29
CA VAL A 73 7.24 5.32 -10.86
C VAL A 73 7.15 3.80 -10.67
N ALA A 74 8.25 3.06 -10.83
CA ALA A 74 8.28 1.62 -10.62
C ALA A 74 7.97 1.22 -9.16
N ILE A 75 8.55 1.90 -8.17
CA ILE A 75 8.31 1.65 -6.74
C ILE A 75 6.84 1.91 -6.40
N PHE A 76 6.31 3.08 -6.79
CA PHE A 76 4.90 3.41 -6.56
C PHE A 76 3.95 2.42 -7.24
N THR A 77 4.24 2.02 -8.48
CA THR A 77 3.42 1.05 -9.23
C THR A 77 3.37 -0.31 -8.54
N ARG A 78 4.52 -0.76 -8.01
CA ARG A 78 4.62 -2.02 -7.26
C ARG A 78 3.79 -1.97 -5.99
N PHE A 79 3.95 -0.91 -5.18
CA PHE A 79 3.16 -0.73 -3.96
C PHE A 79 1.66 -0.67 -4.25
N GLN A 80 1.23 0.08 -5.26
CA GLN A 80 -0.17 0.15 -5.66
C GLN A 80 -0.75 -1.22 -6.04
N ARG A 81 0.03 -2.07 -6.72
CA ARG A 81 -0.39 -3.42 -7.08
C ARG A 81 -0.54 -4.31 -5.85
N GLU A 82 0.43 -4.27 -4.95
CA GLU A 82 0.41 -5.05 -3.71
C GLU A 82 -0.74 -4.63 -2.80
N ALA A 83 -0.95 -3.33 -2.59
CA ALA A 83 -2.05 -2.80 -1.80
C ALA A 83 -3.43 -3.21 -2.35
N LYS A 84 -3.61 -3.14 -3.68
CA LYS A 84 -4.85 -3.62 -4.33
C LYS A 84 -5.08 -5.11 -4.13
N SER A 85 -4.03 -5.91 -4.22
CA SER A 85 -4.10 -7.37 -4.02
C SER A 85 -4.53 -7.71 -2.58
N ILE A 86 -3.91 -7.07 -1.59
CA ILE A 86 -4.23 -7.27 -0.17
C ILE A 86 -5.68 -6.88 0.12
N ALA A 87 -6.11 -5.71 -0.36
CA ALA A 87 -7.50 -5.24 -0.18
C ALA A 87 -8.51 -6.20 -0.83
N LEU A 88 -8.23 -6.70 -2.04
CA LEU A 88 -9.11 -7.63 -2.74
C LEU A 88 -9.24 -8.97 -2.01
N ILE A 89 -8.13 -9.51 -1.49
CA ILE A 89 -8.15 -10.75 -0.70
C ILE A 89 -9.04 -10.59 0.54
N GLY A 90 -8.93 -9.46 1.25
CA GLY A 90 -9.80 -9.14 2.38
C GLY A 90 -11.28 -9.12 2.01
N LEU A 91 -11.62 -8.40 0.94
CA LEU A 91 -13.00 -8.33 0.43
C LEU A 91 -13.56 -9.70 0.04
N MET A 92 -12.75 -10.55 -0.61
CA MET A 92 -13.15 -11.90 -0.98
C MET A 92 -13.38 -12.78 0.24
N ALA A 93 -12.53 -12.68 1.26
CA ALA A 93 -12.71 -13.39 2.52
C ALA A 93 -14.02 -12.99 3.22
N ASP A 94 -14.31 -11.69 3.30
CA ASP A 94 -15.56 -11.20 3.87
C ASP A 94 -16.79 -11.65 3.06
N TYR A 95 -16.67 -11.67 1.72
CA TYR A 95 -17.74 -12.14 0.84
C TYR A 95 -18.02 -13.63 1.05
N GLN A 96 -16.97 -14.45 1.14
CA GLN A 96 -17.10 -15.89 1.40
C GLN A 96 -17.72 -16.18 2.77
N ALA A 97 -17.33 -15.44 3.81
CA ALA A 97 -17.91 -15.57 5.14
C ALA A 97 -19.42 -15.32 5.12
N LYS A 98 -19.86 -14.26 4.42
CA LYS A 98 -21.30 -13.95 4.29
C LYS A 98 -22.09 -15.02 3.57
N LEU A 99 -21.53 -15.65 2.54
CA LEU A 99 -22.18 -16.76 1.83
C LEU A 99 -22.34 -17.98 2.74
N LEU A 100 -21.31 -18.31 3.52
CA LEU A 100 -21.35 -19.43 4.46
C LEU A 100 -22.40 -19.23 5.57
N ASP A 101 -22.54 -18.00 6.08
CA ASP A 101 -23.56 -17.67 7.08
C ASP A 101 -24.99 -17.76 6.50
N SER A 102 -25.20 -17.35 5.24
CA SER A 102 -26.53 -17.44 4.60
C SER A 102 -26.95 -18.89 4.31
N ASP A 103 -26.01 -19.74 3.92
CA ASP A 103 -26.28 -21.16 3.64
C ASP A 103 -26.63 -21.94 4.93
N TYR A 104 -26.08 -21.53 6.08
CA TYR A 104 -26.38 -22.12 7.39
C TYR A 104 -27.79 -21.76 7.89
N ASP A 105 -28.21 -20.51 7.68
CA ASP A 105 -29.55 -20.02 8.05
C ASP A 105 -30.68 -20.67 7.23
N ASP A 106 -30.42 -21.05 5.98
CA ASP A 106 -31.39 -21.79 5.15
C ASP A 106 -31.41 -23.29 5.50
N ALA A 107 -30.27 -23.89 5.84
CA ALA A 107 -30.20 -25.29 6.22
C ALA A 107 -30.87 -25.62 7.57
N THR A 108 -31.04 -24.64 8.46
CA THR A 108 -31.62 -24.82 9.80
C THR A 108 -33.10 -24.43 9.92
N LYS A 109 -33.70 -23.90 8.84
CA LYS A 109 -35.14 -23.57 8.76
C LYS A 109 -36.00 -24.68 8.12
N HIS A 110 -35.38 -25.76 7.65
CA HIS A 110 -36.03 -26.98 7.14
C HIS A 110 -36.00 -28.11 8.17
#